data_AF-A0AAD9U2M8-F1
#
_entry.id   AF-A0AAD9U2M8-F1
#
_cell.length_a   1.000
_cell.length_b   1.000
_cell.length_c   1.000
_cell.angle_alpha   90.00
_cell.angle_beta   90.00
_cell.angle_gamma   90.00
#
_symmetry.space_group_name_H-M   'P 1'
#
loop_
_entity.id
_entity.type
_entity.pdbx_description
1 polymer ?
#
loop_
_entity_poly.entity_id
_entity_poly.type
_entity_poly.pdbx_seq_one_letter_code
_entity_poly.pdbx_strand_id
1 'polypeptide(L)'
;MPRFKARAAVIEALQKKGLHRGARNYRMRLPLCSRSKDVVEKMIKPQWYVNCESMGMEALNAAMDGKLEVIPKQYAAEWRRWLESIHDWCISRQLWWGHRIPAWYVTLEDDELKKLGSYNDHWIVARDEKRLLLRLPKDLLGINLRCAKIPTCLTRGFLLTSFHYQSWDCQTRQMIQRHFIQLPFLKLGMTFCFSGLLGW
;
A
#
# COMPACT_ATOMS: atom_id res chain seq x y z
N MET A 1 23.51 14.55 8.69
CA MET A 1 23.08 15.25 9.92
C MET A 1 21.63 14.89 10.25
N PRO A 2 21.29 14.53 11.50
CA PRO A 2 19.90 14.28 11.92
C PRO A 2 19.00 15.49 11.69
N ARG A 3 17.73 15.25 11.33
CA ARG A 3 16.78 16.31 10.90
C ARG A 3 16.62 17.47 11.88
N PHE A 4 16.56 17.21 13.18
CA PHE A 4 16.37 18.26 14.19
C PHE A 4 17.62 19.13 14.33
N LYS A 5 18.80 18.51 14.19
CA LYS A 5 20.07 19.24 14.11
C LYS A 5 20.13 20.07 12.82
N ALA A 6 19.64 19.53 11.70
CA ALA A 6 19.57 20.25 10.44
C ALA A 6 18.67 21.49 10.52
N ARG A 7 17.50 21.39 11.18
CA ARG A 7 16.63 22.54 11.43
C ARG A 7 17.36 23.67 12.18
N ALA A 8 18.08 23.34 13.24
CA ALA A 8 18.85 24.33 14.00
C ALA A 8 19.97 24.97 13.15
N ALA A 9 20.73 24.16 12.41
CA ALA A 9 21.79 24.64 11.53
C ALA A 9 21.28 25.55 10.40
N VAL A 10 20.10 25.27 9.85
CA VAL A 10 19.45 26.14 8.84
C VAL A 10 19.08 27.49 9.45
N ILE A 11 18.56 27.53 10.68
CA ILE A 11 18.25 28.79 11.38
C ILE A 11 19.51 29.61 11.59
N GLU A 12 20.61 29.00 12.05
CA GLU A 12 21.90 29.67 12.23
C GLU A 12 22.44 30.22 10.90
N ALA A 13 22.36 29.44 9.82
CA ALA A 13 22.77 29.89 8.49
C ALA A 13 21.93 31.07 7.97
N LEU A 14 20.62 31.08 8.26
CA LEU A 14 19.74 32.21 7.92
C LEU A 14 20.08 33.47 8.73
N GLN A 15 20.45 33.32 10.01
CA GLN A 15 20.90 34.43 10.86
C GLN A 15 22.20 35.03 10.34
N LYS A 16 23.20 34.20 10.00
CA LYS A 16 24.48 34.67 9.42
C LYS A 16 24.29 35.45 8.11
N LYS A 17 23.27 35.11 7.33
CA LYS A 17 22.93 35.80 6.07
C LYS A 17 22.03 37.03 6.26
N GLY A 18 21.62 37.36 7.49
CA GLY A 18 20.69 38.46 7.76
C GLY A 18 19.26 38.23 7.24
N LEU A 19 18.91 37.00 6.88
CA LEU A 19 17.59 36.64 6.30
C LEU A 19 16.58 36.17 7.35
N HIS A 20 17.01 36.04 8.61
CA HIS A 20 16.17 35.57 9.70
C HIS A 20 15.26 36.68 10.23
N ARG A 21 13.94 36.56 9.99
CA ARG A 21 12.92 37.54 10.38
C ARG A 21 12.34 37.36 11.80
N GLY A 22 12.81 36.37 12.54
CA GLY A 22 12.33 36.05 13.89
C GLY A 22 11.76 34.64 14.03
N ALA A 23 11.50 34.25 15.27
CA ALA A 23 10.91 32.95 15.62
C ALA A 23 9.75 33.17 16.60
N ARG A 24 8.65 32.43 16.42
CA ARG A 24 7.48 32.47 17.30
C ARG A 24 7.03 31.05 17.62
N ASN A 25 6.64 30.83 18.88
CA ASN A 25 6.05 29.56 19.28
C ASN A 25 4.68 29.36 18.63
N TYR A 26 4.54 28.26 17.90
CA TYR A 26 3.30 27.89 17.23
C TYR A 26 2.89 26.47 17.61
N ARG A 27 1.65 26.30 18.07
CA ARG A 27 1.10 24.97 18.38
C ARG A 27 0.65 24.32 17.08
N MET A 28 1.27 23.20 16.74
CA MET A 28 0.96 22.42 15.54
C MET A 28 0.60 20.98 15.89
N ARG A 29 -0.30 20.37 15.12
CA ARG A 29 -0.57 18.92 15.18
C ARG A 29 0.39 18.21 14.24
N LEU A 30 1.24 17.35 14.79
CA LEU A 30 2.20 16.55 14.02
C LEU A 30 1.70 15.10 13.88
N PRO A 31 1.75 14.52 12.67
CA PRO A 31 1.47 13.11 12.50
C PRO A 31 2.59 12.29 13.13
N LEU A 32 2.23 11.33 13.97
CA LEU A 32 3.15 10.38 14.60
C LEU A 32 2.88 8.98 14.06
N CYS A 33 3.94 8.19 13.89
CA CYS A 33 3.80 6.78 13.55
C CYS A 33 3.08 6.05 14.69
N SER A 34 2.10 5.20 14.39
CA SER A 34 1.35 4.50 15.44
C SER A 34 2.24 3.60 16.30
N ARG A 35 3.28 3.00 15.68
CA ARG A 35 4.22 2.06 16.29
C ARG A 35 5.41 2.72 16.96
N SER A 36 6.22 3.48 16.22
CA SER A 36 7.44 4.08 16.77
C SER A 36 7.20 5.40 17.51
N LYS A 37 6.01 6.00 17.36
CA LYS A 37 5.67 7.35 17.86
C LYS A 37 6.56 8.48 17.33
N ASP A 38 7.37 8.20 16.32
CA ASP A 38 8.22 9.22 15.69
C ASP A 38 7.43 10.07 14.67
N VAL A 39 7.91 11.30 14.41
CA VAL A 39 7.24 12.24 13.50
C VAL A 39 7.34 11.76 12.05
N VAL A 40 6.19 11.62 11.40
CA VAL A 40 6.08 11.16 10.01
C VAL A 40 6.37 12.29 9.04
N GLU A 41 7.26 12.03 8.09
CA GLU A 41 7.61 12.95 7.00
C GLU A 41 7.13 12.41 5.66
N LYS A 42 6.57 13.30 4.85
CA LYS A 42 6.19 12.98 3.48
C LYS A 42 7.43 13.03 2.60
N MET A 43 7.77 11.91 1.98
CA MET A 43 8.84 11.81 1.00
C MET A 43 8.31 11.16 -0.27
N ILE A 44 8.73 11.68 -1.42
CA ILE A 44 8.40 11.09 -2.72
C ILE A 44 9.29 9.87 -2.92
N LYS A 45 8.67 8.69 -3.03
CA LYS A 45 9.34 7.42 -3.33
C LYS A 45 8.44 6.58 -4.24
N PRO A 46 9.00 5.86 -5.22
CA PRO A 46 8.24 4.89 -5.98
C PRO A 46 7.75 3.77 -5.05
N GLN A 47 6.45 3.50 -5.10
CA GLN A 47 5.75 2.54 -4.25
C GLN A 47 4.62 1.88 -5.05
N TRP A 48 4.13 0.75 -4.57
CA TRP A 48 3.02 0.02 -5.19
C TRP A 48 1.71 0.46 -4.56
N TYR A 49 0.77 0.82 -5.42
CA TYR A 49 -0.56 1.27 -5.05
C TYR A 49 -1.63 0.37 -5.69
N VAL A 50 -2.77 0.27 -5.01
CA VAL A 50 -3.98 -0.33 -5.55
C VAL A 50 -4.99 0.80 -5.75
N ASN A 51 -5.53 0.91 -6.97
CA ASN A 51 -6.66 1.79 -7.24
C ASN A 51 -7.86 1.28 -6.43
N CYS A 52 -8.36 2.14 -5.56
CA CYS A 52 -9.45 1.80 -4.64
C CYS A 52 -10.77 2.49 -5.00
N GLU A 53 -10.81 3.27 -6.07
CA GLU A 53 -11.97 4.09 -6.45
C GLU A 53 -13.16 3.22 -6.84
N SER A 54 -12.97 2.27 -7.77
CA SER A 54 -14.03 1.36 -8.20
C SER A 54 -14.53 0.48 -7.05
N MET A 55 -13.61 -0.11 -6.29
CA MET A 55 -13.92 -0.97 -5.15
C MET A 55 -14.65 -0.18 -4.03
N GLY A 56 -14.26 1.07 -3.81
CA GLY A 56 -14.93 1.96 -2.86
C GLY A 56 -16.35 2.28 -3.28
N MET A 57 -16.57 2.55 -4.58
CA MET A 57 -17.90 2.81 -5.13
C MET A 57 -18.82 1.59 -5.04
N GLU A 58 -18.32 0.39 -5.34
CA GLU A 58 -19.06 -0.86 -5.17
C GLU A 58 -19.46 -1.09 -3.70
N ALA A 59 -18.54 -0.86 -2.76
CA ALA A 59 -18.81 -1.00 -1.33
C ALA A 59 -19.84 0.04 -0.82
N LEU A 60 -19.82 1.24 -1.39
CA LEU A 60 -20.79 2.30 -1.07
C LEU A 60 -22.18 1.93 -1.60
N ASN A 61 -22.28 1.46 -2.85
CA ASN A 61 -23.54 1.01 -3.44
C ASN A 61 -24.12 -0.18 -2.67
N ALA A 62 -23.29 -1.13 -2.23
CA ALA A 62 -23.76 -2.26 -1.43
C ALA A 62 -24.39 -1.82 -0.09
N ALA A 63 -23.85 -0.78 0.55
CA ALA A 63 -24.42 -0.23 1.77
C ALA A 63 -25.72 0.55 1.51
N MET A 64 -25.81 1.30 0.41
CA MET A 64 -27.00 2.10 0.06
C MET A 64 -28.16 1.25 -0.46
N ASP A 65 -27.87 0.18 -1.21
CA ASP A 65 -28.84 -0.79 -1.71
C ASP A 65 -29.42 -1.67 -0.58
N GLY A 66 -28.90 -1.57 0.65
CA GLY A 66 -29.29 -2.41 1.77
C GLY A 66 -28.75 -3.84 1.72
N LYS A 67 -27.85 -4.16 0.78
CA LYS A 67 -27.13 -5.45 0.72
C LYS A 67 -26.16 -5.63 1.90
N LEU A 68 -25.66 -4.50 2.43
CA LEU A 68 -24.84 -4.44 3.63
C LEU A 68 -25.54 -3.56 4.68
N GLU A 69 -25.90 -4.15 5.82
CA GLU A 69 -26.43 -3.40 6.96
C GLU A 69 -25.31 -3.03 7.94
N VAL A 70 -25.16 -1.73 8.23
CA VAL A 70 -24.20 -1.22 9.22
C VAL A 70 -24.92 -0.94 10.54
N ILE A 71 -24.48 -1.64 11.60
CA ILE A 71 -25.05 -1.52 12.95
C ILE A 71 -23.95 -1.07 13.93
N PRO A 72 -24.17 -0.03 14.76
CA PRO A 72 -25.28 0.92 14.76
C PRO A 72 -25.37 1.82 13.52
N LYS A 73 -26.60 2.22 13.14
CA LYS A 73 -26.90 2.98 11.91
C LYS A 73 -26.17 4.32 11.79
N GLN A 74 -25.80 4.94 12.91
CA GLN A 74 -25.04 6.18 12.91
C GLN A 74 -23.74 6.06 12.11
N TYR A 75 -23.08 4.89 12.16
CA TYR A 75 -21.80 4.65 11.47
C TYR A 75 -21.92 4.52 9.95
N ALA A 76 -23.13 4.42 9.39
CA ALA A 76 -23.34 4.42 7.95
C ALA A 76 -22.94 5.78 7.33
N ALA A 77 -23.09 6.88 8.08
CA ALA A 77 -22.69 8.21 7.63
C ALA A 77 -21.16 8.34 7.53
N GLU A 78 -20.42 7.88 8.54
CA GLU A 78 -18.95 7.85 8.49
C GLU A 78 -18.42 6.90 7.41
N TRP A 79 -19.06 5.73 7.24
CA TRP A 79 -18.73 4.79 6.17
C TRP A 79 -18.83 5.45 4.79
N ARG A 80 -19.95 6.12 4.53
CA ARG A 80 -20.19 6.87 3.30
C ARG A 80 -19.12 7.95 3.09
N ARG A 81 -18.91 8.81 4.09
CA ARG A 81 -17.94 9.92 4.01
C ARG A 81 -16.52 9.42 3.69
N TRP A 82 -16.15 8.27 4.24
CA TRP A 82 -14.83 7.70 4.04
C TRP A 82 -14.67 7.11 2.63
N LEU A 83 -15.66 6.37 2.14
CA LEU A 83 -15.62 5.78 0.79
C LEU A 83 -15.74 6.82 -0.32
N GLU A 84 -16.51 7.90 -0.13
CA GLU A 84 -16.60 9.01 -1.09
C GLU A 84 -15.26 9.75 -1.28
N SER A 85 -14.36 9.67 -0.29
CA SER A 85 -13.04 10.31 -0.32
C SER A 85 -11.89 9.30 -0.27
N ILE A 86 -12.11 8.09 -0.77
CA ILE A 86 -11.09 7.04 -0.78
C ILE A 86 -9.91 7.43 -1.67
N HIS A 87 -8.70 7.18 -1.17
CA HIS A 87 -7.46 7.39 -1.91
C HIS A 87 -6.82 6.03 -2.22
N ASP A 88 -5.96 6.01 -3.24
CA ASP A 88 -5.21 4.81 -3.59
C ASP A 88 -4.40 4.26 -2.42
N TRP A 89 -4.49 2.94 -2.25
CA TRP A 89 -3.89 2.28 -1.11
C TRP A 89 -2.46 1.85 -1.40
N CYS A 90 -1.50 2.44 -0.69
CA CYS A 90 -0.11 2.01 -0.72
C CYS A 90 0.05 0.61 -0.07
N ILE A 91 0.23 -0.42 -0.89
CA ILE A 91 0.37 -1.80 -0.42
C ILE A 91 1.83 -2.18 -0.13
N SER A 92 2.82 -1.48 -0.69
CA SER A 92 4.23 -1.79 -0.44
C SER A 92 4.74 -1.23 0.90
N ARG A 93 5.58 -2.03 1.58
CA ARG A 93 6.26 -1.67 2.82
C ARG A 93 7.73 -2.13 2.79
N GLN A 94 8.63 -1.23 3.18
CA GLN A 94 10.06 -1.51 3.37
C GLN A 94 10.30 -2.16 4.73
N LEU A 95 9.81 -3.39 4.89
CA LEU A 95 9.97 -4.19 6.10
C LEU A 95 10.66 -5.51 5.75
N TRP A 96 11.42 -6.04 6.71
CA TRP A 96 12.06 -7.35 6.58
C TRP A 96 11.05 -8.49 6.74
N TRP A 97 10.05 -8.30 7.59
CA TRP A 97 9.03 -9.30 7.90
C TRP A 97 7.70 -8.95 7.22
N GLY A 98 7.17 -9.89 6.43
CA GLY A 98 5.90 -9.78 5.72
C GLY A 98 5.88 -10.65 4.45
N HIS A 99 4.71 -10.78 3.84
CA HIS A 99 4.60 -11.51 2.56
C HIS A 99 5.27 -10.72 1.45
N ARG A 100 6.08 -11.36 0.62
CA ARG A 100 6.79 -10.68 -0.48
C ARG A 100 5.83 -10.38 -1.62
N ILE A 101 5.93 -9.20 -2.21
CA ILE A 101 5.16 -8.88 -3.42
C ILE A 101 5.65 -9.83 -4.55
N PRO A 102 4.75 -10.54 -5.25
CA PRO A 102 5.12 -11.45 -6.34
C PRO A 102 5.42 -10.67 -7.63
N ALA A 103 6.28 -9.66 -7.54
CA ALA A 103 6.72 -8.83 -8.65
C ALA A 103 8.23 -8.98 -8.84
N TRP A 104 8.62 -9.15 -10.09
CA TRP A 104 10.00 -9.32 -10.54
C TRP A 104 10.34 -8.18 -11.47
N TYR A 105 11.55 -7.68 -11.32
CA TYR A 105 12.11 -6.69 -12.23
C TYR A 105 13.07 -7.39 -13.17
N VAL A 106 12.87 -7.19 -14.47
CA VAL A 106 13.75 -7.72 -15.51
C VAL A 106 14.66 -6.58 -15.98
N THR A 107 15.96 -6.75 -15.83
CA THR A 107 16.95 -5.84 -16.43
C THR A 107 17.55 -6.49 -17.65
N LEU A 108 17.54 -5.76 -18.76
CA LEU A 108 18.22 -6.11 -20.00
C LEU A 108 19.68 -5.66 -19.91
N GLU A 109 20.58 -6.33 -20.65
CA GLU A 109 21.99 -5.92 -20.68
C GLU A 109 22.19 -4.54 -21.32
N ASP A 110 21.33 -4.22 -22.29
CA ASP A 110 21.31 -2.98 -23.07
C ASP A 110 20.68 -1.79 -22.30
N ASP A 111 20.11 -2.02 -21.11
CA ASP A 111 19.52 -0.94 -20.31
C ASP A 111 20.60 0.03 -19.80
N GLU A 112 20.45 1.32 -20.11
CA GLU A 112 21.33 2.39 -19.61
C GLU A 112 21.28 2.49 -18.07
N LEU A 113 20.09 2.29 -17.48
CA LEU A 113 19.85 2.39 -16.04
C LEU A 113 19.46 1.04 -15.45
N LYS A 114 20.46 0.32 -14.93
CA LYS A 114 20.29 -1.00 -14.27
C LYS A 114 19.72 -0.93 -12.85
N LYS A 115 19.22 0.24 -12.43
CA LYS A 115 18.66 0.43 -11.08
C LYS A 115 17.23 -0.06 -11.04
N LEU A 116 16.89 -0.78 -9.96
CA LEU A 116 15.56 -1.34 -9.73
C LEU A 116 14.47 -0.24 -9.81
N GLY A 117 13.50 -0.42 -10.70
CA GLY A 117 12.39 0.50 -10.87
C GLY A 117 12.71 1.78 -11.65
N SER A 118 13.74 1.79 -12.48
CA SER A 118 14.01 2.89 -13.41
C SER A 118 13.01 2.93 -14.57
N TYR A 119 12.57 1.76 -15.00
CA TYR A 119 11.58 1.57 -16.07
C TYR A 119 10.32 0.90 -15.51
N ASN A 120 9.14 1.41 -15.87
CA ASN A 120 7.87 0.83 -15.40
C ASN A 120 7.46 -0.44 -16.17
N ASP A 121 7.91 -0.59 -17.41
CA ASP A 121 7.49 -1.70 -18.28
C ASP A 121 8.24 -3.02 -17.99
N HIS A 122 9.26 -2.96 -17.14
CA HIS A 122 10.13 -4.08 -16.82
C HIS A 122 9.62 -4.91 -15.61
N TRP A 123 8.46 -4.55 -15.08
CA TRP A 123 7.83 -5.25 -13.98
C TRP A 123 6.95 -6.40 -14.48
N ILE A 124 7.29 -7.61 -14.05
CA ILE A 124 6.51 -8.80 -14.35
C ILE A 124 6.01 -9.42 -13.06
N VAL A 125 4.70 -9.60 -12.98
CA VAL A 125 4.07 -10.26 -11.84
C VAL A 125 4.21 -11.77 -12.01
N ALA A 126 4.84 -12.46 -11.07
CA ALA A 126 4.94 -13.91 -11.04
C ALA A 126 5.18 -14.41 -9.60
N ARG A 127 4.55 -15.53 -9.24
CA ARG A 127 4.74 -16.13 -7.90
C ARG A 127 6.13 -16.77 -7.76
N ASP A 128 6.52 -17.49 -8.81
CA ASP A 128 7.71 -18.32 -8.86
C ASP A 128 8.49 -18.03 -10.15
N GLU A 129 9.80 -18.30 -10.11
CA GLU A 129 10.70 -18.10 -11.26
C GLU A 129 10.28 -18.92 -12.49
N LYS A 130 9.82 -20.16 -12.31
CA LYS A 130 9.29 -20.98 -13.42
C LYS A 130 8.12 -20.30 -14.13
N ARG A 131 7.22 -19.66 -13.39
CA ARG A 131 6.07 -18.93 -13.95
C ARG A 131 6.48 -17.59 -14.55
N LEU A 132 7.55 -16.98 -14.04
CA LEU A 132 8.14 -15.78 -14.61
C LEU A 132 8.65 -16.08 -16.02
N LEU A 133 9.45 -17.16 -16.18
CA LEU A 133 10.01 -17.56 -17.47
C LEU A 133 8.93 -17.83 -18.53
N LEU A 134 7.79 -18.40 -18.12
CA LEU A 134 6.65 -18.62 -19.01
C LEU A 134 5.92 -17.34 -19.44
N ARG A 135 6.01 -16.27 -18.63
CA ARG A 135 5.37 -14.97 -18.91
C ARG A 135 6.27 -14.02 -19.68
N LEU A 136 7.57 -14.32 -19.76
CA LEU A 136 8.50 -13.49 -20.53
C LEU A 136 8.11 -13.53 -22.02
N PRO A 137 8.17 -12.39 -22.72
CA PRO A 137 8.12 -12.36 -24.17
C PRO A 137 9.17 -13.30 -24.74
N LYS A 138 8.79 -14.11 -25.74
CA LYS A 138 9.72 -15.09 -26.32
C LYS A 138 10.96 -14.44 -26.93
N ASP A 139 10.81 -13.21 -27.39
CA ASP A 139 11.87 -12.40 -27.99
C ASP A 139 12.99 -12.05 -26.99
N LEU A 140 12.71 -12.09 -25.69
CA LEU A 140 13.67 -11.80 -24.62
C LEU A 140 14.39 -13.06 -24.09
N LEU A 141 13.96 -14.27 -24.46
CA LEU A 141 14.51 -15.53 -23.94
C LEU A 141 15.94 -15.84 -24.46
N GLY A 142 16.43 -15.10 -25.46
CA GLY A 142 17.78 -15.26 -26.04
C GLY A 142 18.80 -14.20 -25.62
N ILE A 143 18.38 -13.20 -24.85
CA ILE A 143 19.24 -12.13 -24.33
C ILE A 143 19.65 -12.50 -22.90
N ASN A 144 20.85 -12.12 -22.46
CA ASN A 144 21.24 -12.27 -21.07
C ASN A 144 20.34 -11.40 -20.17
N LEU A 145 19.35 -12.02 -19.52
CA LEU A 145 18.44 -11.35 -18.62
C LEU A 145 18.90 -11.50 -17.18
N ARG A 146 18.83 -10.42 -16.40
CA ARG A 146 18.89 -10.51 -14.94
C ARG A 146 17.51 -10.24 -14.36
N CYS A 147 16.99 -11.21 -13.62
CA CYS A 147 15.71 -11.09 -12.93
C CYS A 147 15.96 -10.87 -11.44
N ALA A 148 15.40 -9.80 -10.87
CA ALA A 148 15.49 -9.51 -9.44
C ALA A 148 14.11 -9.45 -8.82
N LYS A 149 13.88 -10.23 -7.75
CA LYS A 149 12.65 -10.12 -6.97
C LYS A 149 12.69 -8.86 -6.13
N ILE A 150 11.56 -8.15 -6.06
CA ILE A 150 11.49 -6.91 -5.28
C ILE A 150 11.72 -7.17 -3.78
N PRO A 151 12.48 -6.31 -3.07
CA PRO A 151 12.76 -6.50 -1.66
C PRO A 151 11.62 -6.03 -0.73
N THR A 152 10.50 -5.52 -1.26
CA THR A 152 9.40 -4.98 -0.46
C THR A 152 8.38 -6.05 -0.09
N CYS A 153 7.78 -5.88 1.09
CA CYS A 153 6.71 -6.74 1.59
C CYS A 153 5.34 -6.06 1.43
N LEU A 154 4.29 -6.86 1.32
CA LEU A 154 2.90 -6.42 1.35
C LEU A 154 2.52 -5.91 2.74
N THR A 155 1.66 -4.90 2.75
CA THR A 155 1.04 -4.40 3.97
C THR A 155 0.20 -5.49 4.61
N ARG A 156 0.31 -5.65 5.94
CA ARG A 156 -0.40 -6.70 6.69
C ARG A 156 -1.93 -6.67 6.46
N GLY A 157 -2.52 -5.48 6.34
CA GLY A 157 -3.95 -5.31 6.05
C GLY A 157 -4.41 -5.94 4.73
N PHE A 158 -3.54 -6.02 3.72
CA PHE A 158 -3.88 -6.62 2.42
C PHE A 158 -4.07 -8.15 2.51
N LEU A 159 -3.33 -8.80 3.42
CA LEU A 159 -3.35 -10.26 3.60
C LEU A 159 -4.49 -10.74 4.51
N LEU A 160 -5.12 -9.83 5.26
CA LEU A 160 -6.13 -10.15 6.26
C LEU A 160 -7.54 -10.37 5.68
N THR A 161 -7.67 -10.44 4.36
CA THR A 161 -8.95 -10.79 3.75
C THR A 161 -9.27 -12.27 3.99
N SER A 162 -10.56 -12.56 4.19
CA SER A 162 -11.13 -13.88 4.51
C SER A 162 -10.70 -15.02 3.59
N PHE A 163 -10.04 -14.72 2.47
CA PHE A 163 -9.53 -15.66 1.48
C PHE A 163 -8.24 -16.40 1.88
N HIS A 164 -7.50 -15.98 2.92
CA HIS A 164 -6.26 -16.64 3.32
C HIS A 164 -6.41 -17.69 4.44
N TYR A 165 -7.47 -17.60 5.25
CA TYR A 165 -7.66 -18.55 6.36
C TYR A 165 -8.03 -19.95 5.88
N GLN A 166 -8.67 -20.03 4.72
CA GLN A 166 -8.98 -21.27 4.05
C GLN A 166 -7.96 -21.44 2.93
N SER A 167 -7.07 -22.42 3.06
CA SER A 167 -6.07 -22.77 2.04
C SER A 167 -6.76 -23.27 0.78
N TRP A 168 -7.26 -22.36 -0.05
CA TRP A 168 -8.11 -22.69 -1.17
C TRP A 168 -7.32 -23.16 -2.40
N ASP A 169 -7.48 -24.43 -2.74
CA ASP A 169 -7.12 -24.96 -4.05
C ASP A 169 -8.02 -24.38 -5.16
N CYS A 170 -7.58 -24.44 -6.43
CA CYS A 170 -8.33 -23.87 -7.57
C CYS A 170 -9.77 -24.39 -7.66
N GLN A 171 -10.02 -25.65 -7.30
CA GLN A 171 -11.36 -26.26 -7.33
C GLN A 171 -12.26 -25.75 -6.21
N THR A 172 -11.72 -25.57 -5.00
CA THR A 172 -12.48 -25.11 -3.83
C THR A 172 -12.94 -23.65 -3.97
N ARG A 173 -12.17 -22.82 -4.70
CA ARG A 173 -12.53 -21.43 -5.01
C ARG A 173 -13.84 -21.30 -5.81
N GLN A 174 -14.06 -22.20 -6.78
CA GLN A 174 -15.25 -22.16 -7.65
C GLN A 174 -16.52 -22.57 -6.90
N MET A 175 -16.43 -23.56 -6.01
CA MET A 175 -17.57 -23.99 -5.18
C MET A 175 -18.08 -22.86 -4.27
N ILE A 176 -17.18 -22.04 -3.77
CA ILE A 176 -17.48 -21.10 -2.68
C ILE A 176 -17.93 -19.75 -3.19
N GLN A 177 -17.41 -19.32 -4.34
CA GLN A 177 -18.03 -18.24 -5.13
C GLN A 177 -19.52 -18.43 -5.35
N ARG A 178 -20.00 -19.68 -5.38
CA ARG A 178 -21.40 -20.00 -5.60
C ARG A 178 -22.23 -20.14 -4.31
N HIS A 179 -21.63 -20.49 -3.16
CA HIS A 179 -22.41 -20.94 -1.98
C HIS A 179 -22.07 -20.28 -0.64
N PHE A 180 -20.87 -19.71 -0.43
CA PHE A 180 -20.40 -19.39 0.94
C PHE A 180 -19.70 -18.02 1.11
N ILE A 181 -19.65 -17.17 0.08
CA ILE A 181 -18.89 -15.89 0.17
C ILE A 181 -19.55 -14.83 1.06
N GLN A 182 -20.88 -14.81 1.17
CA GLN A 182 -21.54 -13.81 2.01
C GLN A 182 -21.53 -14.27 3.47
N LEU A 183 -20.58 -13.72 4.24
CA LEU A 183 -20.62 -13.85 5.70
C LEU A 183 -21.93 -13.21 6.21
N PRO A 184 -22.74 -13.93 7.00
CA PRO A 184 -24.04 -13.43 7.44
C PRO A 184 -23.91 -12.30 8.46
N PHE A 185 -22.79 -12.24 9.20
CA PHE A 185 -22.54 -11.21 10.19
C PHE A 185 -21.04 -11.05 10.44
N LEU A 186 -20.58 -9.81 10.59
CA LEU A 186 -19.19 -9.47 10.91
C LEU A 186 -19.16 -8.46 12.05
N LYS A 187 -18.61 -8.86 13.21
CA LYS A 187 -18.48 -7.98 14.37
C LYS A 187 -17.06 -7.43 14.45
N LEU A 188 -16.92 -6.13 14.25
CA LEU A 188 -15.64 -5.42 14.33
C LEU A 188 -15.76 -4.18 15.22
N GLY A 189 -14.65 -3.80 15.85
CA GLY A 189 -14.58 -2.51 16.53
C GLY A 189 -14.51 -1.36 15.52
N MET A 190 -15.11 -0.21 15.85
CA MET A 190 -15.13 0.97 14.96
C MET A 190 -13.74 1.41 14.51
N THR A 191 -12.72 1.25 15.37
CA THR A 191 -11.33 1.52 15.01
C THR A 191 -10.90 0.70 13.80
N PHE A 192 -11.29 -0.56 13.70
CA PHE A 192 -10.88 -1.47 12.64
C PHE A 192 -11.54 -1.16 11.29
N CYS A 193 -12.79 -0.68 11.26
CA CYS A 193 -13.50 -0.31 10.02
C CYS A 193 -12.73 0.70 9.17
N PHE A 194 -11.94 1.58 9.79
CA PHE A 194 -11.25 2.66 9.09
C PHE A 194 -9.72 2.55 9.21
N SER A 195 -9.18 1.98 10.30
CA SER A 195 -7.74 1.84 10.50
C SER A 195 -7.14 0.58 9.87
N GLY A 196 -7.93 -0.48 9.71
CA GLY A 196 -7.49 -1.76 9.16
C GLY A 196 -7.06 -1.67 7.69
N LEU A 197 -7.71 -0.78 6.94
CA LEU A 197 -7.39 -0.49 5.54
C LEU A 197 -6.20 0.47 5.39
N LEU A 198 -5.93 1.35 6.36
CA LEU A 198 -4.95 2.41 6.15
C LEU A 198 -3.57 2.17 6.76
N GLY A 199 -3.39 1.19 7.64
CA GLY A 199 -2.05 0.78 8.11
C GLY A 199 -1.12 1.95 8.47
N TRP A 200 -1.61 2.89 9.28
CA TRP A 200 -0.84 3.97 9.89
C TRP A 200 -0.28 3.56 11.25
#